data_AF-A0A915PH48-F1
#
_entry.id   AF-A0A915PH48-F1
#
_cell.length_a   1.000
_cell.length_b   1.000
_cell.length_c   1.000
_cell.angle_alpha   90.00
_cell.angle_beta   90.00
_cell.angle_gamma   90.00
#
_symmetry.space_group_name_H-M   'P 1'
#
loop_
_entity.id
_entity.type
_entity.pdbx_description
1 polymer ?
#
loop_
_entity_poly.entity_id
_entity_poly.type
_entity_poly.pdbx_seq_one_letter_code
_entity_poly.pdbx_strand_id
1 'polypeptide(L)'
;MLSEDVASNRSFRLFACNFRHVSTLINVKLNKDVYHCGENLSGSVIVENSQNILIRDISVTLRGKAHTEFKLNRSGEKRVIKDDQYILDEKLIIWSQGKWDEKEDIQILCIGLHHFPFQFNLPNCSMPCSLETKLGTIRYYVKVVINIPYGTSPQGIKYFTIIGPPTDCMDERYCCALLGQDKKITWHGCCKRGAIALRVIMDRTAYLCGENVRILAHVENRLDGEVRIVMRLIQHVEYFVEKDAGEKKHIESLVLETK
;
A
#
# COMPACT_ATOMS: atom_id res chain seq x y z
N MET A 1 18.02 -3.52 7.98
CA MET A 1 18.19 -4.24 6.70
C MET A 1 16.94 -5.07 6.47
N LEU A 2 15.99 -4.53 5.72
CA LEU A 2 14.93 -5.19 4.95
C LEU A 2 14.13 -4.05 4.28
N SER A 3 14.80 -3.35 3.38
CA SER A 3 14.18 -2.46 2.39
C SER A 3 15.03 -2.44 1.13
N GLU A 4 15.56 -3.62 0.78
CA GLU A 4 15.91 -3.99 -0.58
C GLU A 4 15.21 -5.33 -0.77
N ASP A 5 14.63 -5.56 -1.95
CA ASP A 5 13.76 -6.69 -2.30
C ASP A 5 12.29 -6.61 -1.91
N VAL A 6 11.62 -5.52 -2.31
CA VAL A 6 10.28 -5.65 -2.93
C VAL A 6 10.23 -4.93 -4.27
N ALA A 7 11.31 -5.02 -5.05
CA ALA A 7 11.18 -5.09 -6.51
C ALA A 7 10.82 -6.53 -6.89
N SER A 8 9.74 -7.05 -6.29
CA SER A 8 9.19 -8.34 -6.68
C SER A 8 8.45 -8.12 -7.99
N ASN A 9 9.24 -8.16 -9.06
CA ASN A 9 8.86 -8.45 -10.44
C ASN A 9 8.01 -9.73 -10.45
N ARG A 10 6.72 -9.60 -10.12
CA ARG A 10 5.78 -10.74 -10.07
C ARG A 10 4.47 -10.38 -10.73
N SER A 11 4.30 -11.05 -11.87
CA SER A 11 3.05 -11.42 -12.50
C SER A 11 2.32 -10.29 -13.25
N PHE A 12 2.80 -10.02 -14.47
CA PHE A 12 1.90 -9.73 -15.58
C PHE A 12 0.82 -10.81 -15.64
N ARG A 13 -0.43 -10.47 -15.28
CA ARG A 13 -1.56 -11.28 -15.72
C ARG A 13 -1.90 -10.83 -17.14
N LEU A 14 -1.19 -11.42 -18.10
CA LEU A 14 -1.63 -11.49 -19.49
C LEU A 14 -2.92 -12.31 -19.50
N PHE A 15 -4.06 -11.64 -19.60
CA PHE A 15 -5.29 -12.31 -20.02
C PHE A 15 -5.26 -12.38 -21.54
N ALA A 16 -4.55 -13.38 -22.07
CA ALA A 16 -4.75 -13.82 -23.45
C ALA A 16 -6.09 -14.56 -23.50
N CYS A 17 -7.13 -13.87 -23.97
CA CYS A 17 -8.41 -14.53 -24.25
C CYS A 17 -8.21 -15.42 -25.49
N ASN A 18 -7.98 -16.72 -25.27
CA ASN A 18 -7.80 -17.71 -26.33
C ASN A 18 -9.17 -18.12 -26.89
N PHE A 19 -9.71 -17.28 -27.77
CA PHE A 19 -10.65 -17.69 -28.81
C PHE A 19 -10.09 -17.16 -30.14
N ARG A 20 -10.07 -18.02 -31.16
CA ARG A 20 -9.34 -17.81 -32.43
C ARG A 20 -9.47 -16.37 -32.99
N HIS A 21 -8.33 -15.70 -33.08
CA HIS A 21 -7.95 -14.61 -34.00
C HIS A 21 -8.25 -13.13 -33.69
N VAL A 22 -8.39 -12.70 -32.43
CA VAL A 22 -8.14 -11.27 -32.08
C VAL A 22 -7.36 -11.17 -30.77
N SER A 23 -6.08 -10.82 -30.83
CA SER A 23 -5.28 -10.50 -29.65
C SER A 23 -5.10 -8.99 -29.54
N THR A 24 -5.77 -8.40 -28.54
CA THR A 24 -5.52 -7.01 -28.12
C THR A 24 -4.66 -7.04 -26.87
N LEU A 25 -3.45 -6.50 -26.96
CA LEU A 25 -2.54 -6.35 -25.84
C LEU A 25 -2.62 -4.91 -25.33
N ILE A 26 -2.77 -4.76 -24.01
CA ILE A 26 -2.78 -3.46 -23.34
C ILE A 26 -1.60 -3.40 -22.39
N ASN A 27 -0.77 -2.38 -22.56
CA ASN A 27 0.31 -2.04 -21.63
C ASN A 27 0.14 -0.60 -21.14
N VAL A 28 0.40 -0.36 -19.86
CA VAL A 28 0.32 0.97 -19.25
C VAL A 28 1.70 1.32 -18.75
N LYS A 29 2.30 2.35 -19.34
CA LYS A 29 3.60 2.88 -18.94
C LYS A 29 3.39 4.18 -18.17
N LEU A 30 3.81 4.18 -16.90
CA LEU A 30 3.87 5.38 -16.07
C LEU A 30 5.25 6.03 -16.17
N ASN A 31 5.31 7.33 -15.94
CA ASN A 31 6.58 8.07 -15.93
C ASN A 31 7.41 7.84 -14.65
N LYS A 32 6.73 7.54 -13.52
CA LYS A 32 7.34 7.14 -12.25
C LYS A 32 6.60 5.91 -11.71
N ASP A 33 7.23 5.16 -10.82
CA ASP A 33 6.57 4.09 -10.06
C ASP A 33 6.18 4.54 -8.64
N VAL A 34 6.73 5.67 -8.17
CA VAL A 34 6.49 6.25 -6.84
C VAL A 34 6.03 7.69 -6.99
N TYR A 35 4.96 8.05 -6.26
CA TYR A 35 4.34 9.37 -6.29
C TYR A 35 4.04 9.90 -4.89
N HIS A 36 3.94 11.22 -4.78
CA HIS A 36 3.49 11.93 -3.58
C HIS A 36 2.12 12.60 -3.80
N CYS A 37 1.47 12.99 -2.70
CA CYS A 37 0.22 13.76 -2.76
C CYS A 37 0.44 15.09 -3.51
N GLY A 38 -0.52 15.48 -4.36
CA GLY A 38 -0.43 16.67 -5.20
C GLY A 38 0.48 16.55 -6.44
N GLU A 39 1.18 15.43 -6.62
CA GLU A 39 1.95 15.23 -7.85
C GLU A 39 1.05 14.92 -9.05
N ASN A 40 1.61 15.15 -10.23
CA ASN A 40 0.96 14.87 -11.50
C ASN A 40 1.34 13.46 -12.00
N LEU A 41 0.35 12.56 -12.02
CA LEU A 41 0.50 11.21 -12.55
C LEU A 41 0.28 11.25 -14.06
N SER A 42 1.37 11.04 -14.81
CA SER A 42 1.35 11.00 -16.27
C SER A 42 1.91 9.68 -16.80
N GLY A 43 1.38 9.26 -17.95
CA GLY A 43 1.79 8.03 -18.61
C GLY A 43 1.20 7.89 -20.01
N SER A 44 1.44 6.73 -20.61
CA SER A 44 0.86 6.35 -21.91
C SER A 44 0.27 4.96 -21.84
N VAL A 45 -0.94 4.82 -22.36
CA VAL A 45 -1.51 3.53 -22.72
C VAL A 45 -0.94 3.13 -24.07
N ILE A 46 -0.47 1.89 -24.18
CA ILE A 46 0.04 1.29 -25.40
C ILE A 46 -0.92 0.15 -25.73
N VAL A 47 -1.58 0.26 -26.87
CA VAL A 47 -2.52 -0.76 -27.35
C VAL A 47 -1.97 -1.35 -28.63
N GLU A 48 -1.78 -2.67 -28.65
CA GLU A 48 -1.38 -3.42 -29.83
C GLU A 48 -2.52 -4.34 -30.24
N ASN A 49 -3.07 -4.11 -31.43
CA ASN A 49 -4.15 -4.92 -31.97
C ASN A 49 -3.67 -5.69 -33.19
N SER A 50 -3.99 -6.98 -33.23
CA SER A 50 -3.72 -7.83 -34.40
C SER A 50 -4.70 -7.63 -35.56
N GLN A 51 -5.82 -6.93 -35.35
CA GLN A 51 -6.87 -6.66 -36.34
C GLN A 51 -7.60 -5.35 -36.01
N ASN A 52 -8.37 -4.83 -36.97
CA ASN A 52 -9.27 -3.70 -36.72
C ASN A 52 -10.36 -4.14 -35.73
N ILE A 53 -10.56 -3.39 -34.65
CA ILE A 53 -11.58 -3.67 -33.64
C ILE A 53 -12.59 -2.53 -33.53
N LEU A 54 -13.85 -2.87 -33.36
CA LEU A 54 -14.90 -1.90 -33.06
C LEU A 54 -14.90 -1.62 -31.55
N ILE A 55 -14.79 -0.34 -31.18
CA ILE A 55 -14.73 0.12 -29.80
C ILE A 55 -15.59 1.37 -29.62
N ARG A 56 -16.19 1.55 -28.44
CA ARG A 56 -16.93 2.77 -28.09
C ARG A 56 -15.99 3.86 -27.62
N ASP A 57 -15.15 3.51 -26.65
CA ASP A 57 -14.18 4.42 -26.05
C ASP A 57 -13.02 3.66 -25.42
N ILE A 58 -11.93 4.38 -25.17
CA ILE A 58 -10.86 3.93 -24.29
C ILE A 58 -10.91 4.79 -23.04
N SER A 59 -11.09 4.13 -21.90
CA SER A 59 -11.14 4.80 -20.61
C SER A 59 -10.01 4.36 -19.69
N VAL A 60 -9.50 5.32 -18.94
CA VAL A 60 -8.48 5.14 -17.91
C VAL A 60 -9.10 5.53 -16.58
N THR A 61 -8.93 4.69 -15.57
CA THR A 61 -9.46 4.91 -14.23
C THR A 61 -8.31 4.83 -13.24
N LEU A 62 -8.07 5.92 -12.54
CA LEU A 62 -7.15 6.01 -11.43
C LEU A 62 -7.87 5.60 -10.14
N ARG A 63 -7.36 4.57 -9.47
CA ARG A 63 -7.99 4.03 -8.25
C ARG A 63 -7.00 3.86 -7.12
N GLY A 64 -7.44 4.23 -5.92
CA GLY A 64 -6.84 3.87 -4.64
C GLY A 64 -7.81 3.02 -3.85
N LYS A 65 -7.43 1.79 -3.53
CA LYS A 65 -8.29 0.83 -2.83
C LYS A 65 -7.64 0.37 -1.53
N ALA A 66 -8.30 0.63 -0.41
CA ALA A 66 -8.06 -0.04 0.86
C ALA A 66 -8.93 -1.30 0.92
N HIS A 67 -8.29 -2.44 1.14
CA HIS A 67 -8.93 -3.74 1.25
C HIS A 67 -8.55 -4.36 2.59
N THR A 68 -9.52 -4.85 3.35
CA THR A 68 -9.28 -5.58 4.60
C THR A 68 -10.06 -6.89 4.54
N GLU A 69 -9.39 -8.00 4.87
CA GLU A 69 -10.00 -9.31 4.97
C GLU A 69 -9.46 -10.07 6.18
N PHE A 70 -10.34 -10.48 7.10
CA PHE A 70 -9.97 -11.35 8.19
C PHE A 70 -11.08 -12.29 8.63
N LYS A 71 -10.66 -13.44 9.16
CA LYS A 71 -11.55 -14.46 9.72
C LYS A 71 -11.83 -14.14 11.19
N LEU A 72 -13.11 -14.17 11.56
CA LEU A 72 -13.60 -14.06 12.92
C LEU A 72 -14.12 -15.44 13.36
N ASN A 73 -13.65 -15.92 14.52
CA ASN A 73 -14.19 -17.11 15.15
C ASN A 73 -14.84 -16.68 16.47
N ARG A 74 -16.17 -16.57 16.49
CA ARG A 74 -16.92 -16.24 17.71
C ARG A 74 -18.00 -17.30 17.91
N SER A 75 -18.03 -17.89 19.10
CA SER A 75 -19.05 -18.89 19.51
C SER A 75 -19.18 -20.11 18.58
N GLY A 76 -18.09 -20.57 17.97
CA GLY A 76 -18.09 -21.73 17.06
C GLY A 76 -18.49 -21.41 15.61
N GLU A 77 -18.95 -20.19 15.33
CA GLU A 77 -19.26 -19.73 13.98
C GLU A 77 -18.02 -19.06 13.36
N LYS A 78 -17.64 -19.52 12.16
CA LYS A 78 -16.56 -18.92 11.37
C LYS A 78 -17.15 -17.92 10.40
N ARG A 79 -16.82 -16.64 10.54
CA ARG A 79 -17.21 -15.59 9.60
C ARG A 79 -15.98 -14.97 8.96
N VAL A 80 -16.10 -14.55 7.71
CA VAL A 80 -15.06 -13.81 6.99
C VAL A 80 -15.57 -12.41 6.79
N ILE A 81 -14.91 -11.45 7.43
CA ILE A 81 -15.20 -10.02 7.27
C ILE A 81 -14.33 -9.52 6.13
N LYS A 82 -14.96 -8.86 5.15
CA LYS A 82 -14.30 -8.20 4.03
C LYS A 82 -14.81 -6.79 3.91
N ASP A 83 -13.90 -5.84 3.79
CA ASP A 83 -14.25 -4.47 3.50
C ASP A 83 -13.34 -3.88 2.43
N ASP A 84 -13.97 -3.13 1.54
CA ASP A 84 -13.37 -2.49 0.39
C ASP A 84 -13.75 -1.01 0.42
N GLN A 85 -12.77 -0.15 0.63
CA GLN A 85 -12.95 1.29 0.63
C GLN A 85 -12.14 1.90 -0.52
N TYR A 86 -12.81 2.69 -1.36
CA TYR A 86 -12.15 3.46 -2.41
C TYR A 86 -11.74 4.82 -1.84
N ILE A 87 -10.44 5.05 -1.81
CA ILE A 87 -9.82 6.32 -1.40
C ILE A 87 -9.83 7.31 -2.56
N LEU A 88 -9.67 6.78 -3.78
CA LEU A 88 -9.60 7.53 -5.02
C LEU A 88 -10.29 6.73 -6.12
N ASP A 89 -11.14 7.38 -6.92
CA ASP A 89 -11.76 6.80 -8.12
C ASP A 89 -12.02 7.93 -9.13
N GLU A 90 -11.03 8.18 -10.00
CA GLU A 90 -11.14 9.16 -11.07
C GLU A 90 -11.12 8.47 -12.43
N LYS A 91 -12.06 8.82 -13.30
CA LYS A 91 -12.17 8.25 -14.65
C LYS A 91 -11.93 9.32 -15.70
N LEU A 92 -11.06 9.01 -16.66
CA LEU A 92 -10.76 9.81 -17.83
C LEU A 92 -11.07 8.99 -19.09
N ILE A 93 -11.76 9.58 -20.06
CA ILE A 93 -11.92 9.00 -21.40
C ILE A 93 -10.83 9.62 -22.27
N ILE A 94 -9.87 8.80 -22.72
CA ILE A 94 -8.70 9.27 -23.47
C ILE A 94 -8.91 9.22 -24.98
N TRP A 95 -9.93 8.48 -25.42
CA TRP A 95 -10.29 8.37 -26.82
C TRP A 95 -11.79 8.10 -26.94
N SER A 96 -12.49 9.05 -27.55
CA SER A 96 -13.89 8.96 -27.99
C SER A 96 -14.13 10.09 -28.99
N GLN A 97 -14.54 9.81 -30.24
CA GLN A 97 -14.83 10.87 -31.22
C GLN A 97 -16.32 11.29 -31.29
N GLY A 98 -17.18 10.72 -30.43
CA GLY A 98 -18.61 11.07 -30.39
C GLY A 98 -18.87 12.40 -29.70
N LYS A 99 -19.79 13.21 -30.25
CA LYS A 99 -20.38 14.34 -29.53
C LYS A 99 -21.16 13.78 -28.33
N TRP A 100 -21.09 14.47 -27.19
CA TRP A 100 -21.66 14.07 -25.89
C TRP A 100 -23.16 13.72 -25.87
N ASP A 101 -23.89 13.91 -26.98
CA ASP A 101 -25.36 13.99 -26.99
C ASP A 101 -26.08 13.00 -27.93
N GLU A 102 -25.39 12.11 -28.66
CA GLU A 102 -26.06 11.12 -29.51
C GLU A 102 -25.49 9.69 -29.34
N LYS A 103 -26.42 8.73 -29.41
CA LYS A 103 -26.28 7.30 -29.15
C LYS A 103 -25.00 6.66 -29.69
N GLU A 104 -24.35 5.88 -28.83
CA GLU A 104 -23.44 4.77 -29.14
C GLU A 104 -22.61 4.94 -30.42
N ASP A 105 -21.73 5.95 -30.44
CA ASP A 105 -20.82 6.14 -31.55
C ASP A 105 -19.72 5.05 -31.50
N ILE A 106 -19.95 3.95 -32.22
CA ILE A 106 -19.02 2.83 -32.34
C ILE A 106 -17.98 3.17 -33.39
N GLN A 107 -16.71 3.01 -33.04
CA GLN A 107 -15.58 3.46 -33.84
C GLN A 107 -14.59 2.33 -34.11
N ILE A 108 -13.84 2.42 -35.20
CA ILE A 108 -12.85 1.40 -35.57
C ILE A 108 -11.48 1.85 -35.05
N LEU A 109 -10.92 1.08 -34.12
CA LEU A 109 -9.50 1.16 -33.79
C LEU A 109 -8.74 0.24 -34.74
N CYS A 110 -7.91 0.84 -35.60
CA CYS A 110 -7.16 0.13 -36.62
C CYS A 110 -6.18 -0.89 -36.01
N ILE A 111 -5.81 -1.89 -36.81
CA ILE A 111 -4.68 -2.78 -36.55
C ILE A 111 -3.39 -1.98 -36.32
N GLY A 112 -2.52 -2.48 -35.44
CA GLY A 112 -1.21 -1.90 -35.18
C GLY A 112 -1.04 -1.41 -33.75
N LEU A 113 -0.01 -0.57 -33.56
CA LEU A 113 0.42 -0.03 -32.28
C LEU A 113 -0.09 1.40 -32.10
N HIS A 114 -0.84 1.64 -31.02
CA HIS A 114 -1.42 2.93 -30.70
C HIS A 114 -0.93 3.42 -29.34
N HIS A 115 -0.65 4.71 -29.25
CA HIS A 115 -0.19 5.38 -28.04
C HIS A 115 -1.21 6.44 -27.62
N PHE A 116 -1.77 6.28 -26.44
CA PHE A 116 -2.72 7.25 -25.86
C PHE A 116 -2.13 7.82 -24.58
N PRO A 117 -1.62 9.07 -24.60
CA PRO A 117 -1.13 9.73 -23.39
C PRO A 117 -2.29 10.05 -22.46
N PHE A 118 -2.05 9.98 -21.16
CA PHE A 118 -3.01 10.35 -20.14
C PHE A 118 -2.32 11.05 -18.97
N GLN A 119 -3.12 11.83 -18.24
CA GLN A 119 -2.65 12.60 -17.11
C GLN A 119 -3.75 12.71 -16.06
N PHE A 120 -3.40 12.51 -14.80
CA PHE A 120 -4.23 12.73 -13.63
C PHE A 120 -3.49 13.60 -12.62
N ASN A 121 -4.21 14.51 -11.97
CA ASN A 121 -3.65 15.28 -10.87
C ASN A 121 -3.99 14.55 -9.57
N LEU A 122 -2.98 14.08 -8.84
CA LEU A 122 -3.24 13.46 -7.55
C LEU A 122 -3.80 14.51 -6.59
N PRO A 123 -4.78 14.15 -5.74
CA PRO A 123 -5.31 15.08 -4.76
C PRO A 123 -4.21 15.66 -3.86
N ASN A 124 -4.34 16.96 -3.53
CA ASN A 124 -3.47 17.64 -2.58
C ASN A 124 -3.76 17.26 -1.11
N CYS A 125 -4.80 16.45 -0.86
CA CYS A 125 -5.14 16.00 0.49
C CYS A 125 -4.23 14.85 0.94
N SER A 126 -4.21 14.59 2.26
CA SER A 126 -3.42 13.51 2.85
C SER A 126 -3.98 12.14 2.43
N MET A 127 -3.46 11.58 1.34
CA MET A 127 -3.71 10.19 0.98
C MET A 127 -2.87 9.26 1.85
N PRO A 128 -3.42 8.10 2.27
CA PRO A 128 -2.66 7.13 3.02
C PRO A 128 -1.51 6.55 2.18
N CYS A 129 -0.42 6.17 2.84
CA CYS A 129 0.66 5.44 2.20
C CYS A 129 0.17 4.10 1.65
N SER A 130 0.80 3.63 0.57
CA SER A 130 0.62 2.25 0.15
C SER A 130 1.07 1.29 1.25
N LEU A 131 0.29 0.25 1.50
CA LEU A 131 0.49 -0.67 2.62
C LEU A 131 0.18 -2.10 2.18
N GLU A 132 1.05 -3.04 2.56
CA GLU A 132 0.87 -4.47 2.30
C GLU A 132 1.01 -5.23 3.61
N THR A 133 -0.05 -5.90 4.04
CA THR A 133 -0.05 -6.69 5.27
C THR A 133 -0.86 -7.97 5.10
N LYS A 134 -0.83 -8.85 6.10
CA LYS A 134 -1.55 -10.13 6.05
C LYS A 134 -3.07 -9.99 6.06
N LEU A 135 -3.61 -8.96 6.72
CA LEU A 135 -5.06 -8.79 6.89
C LEU A 135 -5.63 -7.62 6.07
N GLY A 136 -4.78 -6.83 5.40
CA GLY A 136 -5.26 -5.76 4.53
C GLY A 136 -4.17 -5.13 3.67
N THR A 137 -4.61 -4.37 2.67
CA THR A 137 -3.74 -3.73 1.69
C THR A 137 -4.29 -2.38 1.28
N ILE A 138 -3.43 -1.39 1.08
CA ILE A 138 -3.76 -0.12 0.43
C ILE A 138 -2.97 -0.08 -0.87
N ARG A 139 -3.68 -0.18 -2.00
CA ARG A 139 -3.08 -0.27 -3.33
C ARG A 139 -3.62 0.81 -4.25
N TYR A 140 -2.70 1.44 -4.98
CA TYR A 140 -3.01 2.40 -6.02
C TYR A 140 -2.68 1.83 -7.39
N TYR A 141 -3.57 2.04 -8.34
CA TYR A 141 -3.41 1.54 -9.70
C TYR A 141 -4.13 2.39 -10.73
N VAL A 142 -3.60 2.36 -11.95
CA VAL A 142 -4.27 2.84 -13.14
C VAL A 142 -4.86 1.62 -13.86
N LYS A 143 -6.17 1.65 -14.10
CA LYS A 143 -6.90 0.65 -14.86
C LYS A 143 -7.30 1.23 -16.21
N VAL A 144 -6.95 0.54 -17.28
CA VAL A 144 -7.38 0.88 -18.64
C VAL A 144 -8.43 -0.13 -19.07
N VAL A 145 -9.49 0.35 -19.72
CA VAL A 145 -10.54 -0.47 -20.31
C VAL A 145 -10.80 0.00 -21.73
N ILE A 146 -10.71 -0.91 -22.69
CA ILE A 146 -11.16 -0.69 -24.06
C ILE A 146 -12.60 -1.20 -24.15
N ASN A 147 -13.56 -0.30 -24.29
CA ASN A 147 -14.97 -0.64 -24.26
C ASN A 147 -15.42 -1.17 -25.62
N ILE A 148 -15.54 -2.49 -25.74
CA ILE A 148 -16.03 -3.15 -26.97
C ILE A 148 -17.56 -3.30 -26.90
N PRO A 149 -18.32 -2.82 -27.89
CA PRO A 149 -19.76 -3.02 -27.94
C PRO A 149 -20.10 -4.51 -28.11
N TYR A 150 -21.05 -5.00 -27.30
CA TYR A 150 -21.55 -6.39 -27.35
C TYR A 150 -20.46 -7.47 -27.17
N GLY A 151 -19.28 -7.10 -26.66
CA GLY A 151 -18.12 -7.98 -26.50
C GLY A 151 -17.45 -7.86 -25.14
N THR A 152 -16.46 -8.70 -24.90
CA THR A 152 -15.64 -8.60 -23.68
C THR A 152 -14.67 -7.44 -23.82
N SER A 153 -14.72 -6.49 -22.90
CA SER A 153 -13.83 -5.32 -22.89
C SER A 153 -12.45 -5.69 -22.34
N PRO A 154 -11.37 -5.63 -23.14
CA PRO A 154 -10.01 -5.88 -22.66
C PRO A 154 -9.60 -4.86 -21.61
N GLN A 155 -8.82 -5.29 -20.61
CA GLN A 155 -8.40 -4.44 -19.49
C GLN A 155 -6.90 -4.59 -19.22
N GLY A 156 -6.26 -3.47 -18.89
CA GLY A 156 -4.88 -3.42 -18.40
C GLY A 156 -4.83 -2.75 -17.03
N ILE A 157 -3.97 -3.21 -16.14
CA ILE A 157 -3.80 -2.60 -14.81
C ILE A 157 -2.31 -2.42 -14.54
N LYS A 158 -1.92 -1.23 -14.09
CA LYS A 158 -0.57 -0.92 -13.61
C LYS A 158 -0.64 -0.32 -12.22
N TYR A 159 0.01 -1.00 -11.28
CA TYR A 159 0.15 -0.55 -9.90
C TYR A 159 1.30 0.45 -9.78
N PHE A 160 1.18 1.35 -8.81
CA PHE A 160 2.21 2.29 -8.40
C PHE A 160 2.10 2.53 -6.89
N THR A 161 3.13 3.15 -6.32
CA THR A 161 3.23 3.41 -4.89
C THR A 161 2.98 4.88 -4.60
N ILE A 162 2.10 5.16 -3.64
CA ILE A 162 1.97 6.48 -3.02
C ILE A 162 2.72 6.46 -1.70
N ILE A 163 3.67 7.39 -1.57
CA ILE A 163 4.23 7.78 -0.28
C ILE A 163 3.34 8.90 0.25
N GLY A 164 2.87 8.74 1.48
CA GLY A 164 2.00 9.69 2.15
C GLY A 164 2.65 11.07 2.32
N PRO A 165 2.01 11.96 3.09
CA PRO A 165 2.51 13.31 3.26
C PRO A 165 3.97 13.27 3.75
N PRO A 166 4.86 14.12 3.19
CA PRO A 166 6.25 14.14 3.59
C PRO A 166 6.33 14.52 5.08
N THR A 167 6.69 13.55 5.91
CA THR A 167 7.03 13.81 7.31
C THR A 167 8.48 14.22 7.34
N ASP A 168 8.75 15.47 7.72
CA ASP A 168 10.11 15.90 7.99
C ASP A 168 10.58 15.30 9.32
N CYS A 169 11.44 14.27 9.26
CA CYS A 169 12.01 13.65 10.45
C CYS A 169 12.94 14.60 11.24
N MET A 170 13.34 15.73 10.65
CA MET A 170 14.16 16.77 11.28
C MET A 170 13.34 17.90 11.90
N ASP A 171 12.00 17.81 11.84
CA ASP A 171 11.13 18.75 12.55
C ASP A 171 11.46 18.74 14.05
N GLU A 172 11.50 19.93 14.66
CA GLU A 172 11.87 20.14 16.06
C GLU A 172 11.05 19.26 17.01
N ARG A 173 9.79 18.96 16.65
CA ARG A 173 8.89 18.10 17.43
C ARG A 173 9.39 16.65 17.55
N TYR A 174 10.15 16.17 16.57
CA TYR A 174 10.72 14.82 16.59
C TYR A 174 12.17 14.78 17.08
N CYS A 175 12.82 15.93 17.17
CA CYS A 175 14.21 16.07 17.60
C CYS A 175 14.40 16.13 19.12
N CYS A 176 13.37 15.78 19.90
CA CYS A 176 13.43 15.72 21.34
C CYS A 176 13.85 14.33 21.84
N ALA A 177 14.69 14.32 22.88
CA ALA A 177 15.15 13.08 23.48
C ALA A 177 13.99 12.34 24.17
N LEU A 178 13.83 11.07 23.86
CA LEU A 178 12.86 10.19 24.50
C LEU A 178 13.54 9.37 25.61
N LEU A 179 12.96 9.41 26.81
CA LEU A 179 13.44 8.68 27.98
C LEU A 179 12.41 7.61 28.38
N GLY A 180 12.84 6.34 28.38
CA GLY A 180 12.10 5.24 28.99
C GLY A 180 12.82 4.72 30.23
N GLN A 181 12.10 4.43 31.31
CA GLN A 181 12.67 3.80 32.50
C GLN A 181 11.70 2.79 33.07
N ASP A 182 12.23 1.62 33.46
CA ASP A 182 11.48 0.62 34.21
C ASP A 182 12.37 -0.03 35.29
N LYS A 183 11.74 -0.53 36.34
CA LYS A 183 12.42 -1.21 37.45
C LYS A 183 11.58 -2.39 37.93
N LYS A 184 12.17 -3.57 37.89
CA LYS A 184 11.58 -4.81 38.42
C LYS A 184 12.29 -5.25 39.69
N ILE A 185 11.52 -5.58 40.72
CA ILE A 185 12.01 -6.08 42.01
C ILE A 185 11.58 -7.53 42.17
N THR A 186 12.53 -8.39 42.54
CA THR A 186 12.28 -9.81 42.80
C THR A 186 12.16 -10.04 44.31
N TRP A 187 11.08 -10.70 44.71
CA TRP A 187 10.73 -10.97 46.11
C TRP A 187 10.74 -12.48 46.37
N HIS A 188 11.19 -12.89 47.55
CA HIS A 188 11.02 -14.25 48.06
C HIS A 188 10.47 -14.17 49.48
N GLY A 189 9.21 -14.60 49.67
CA GLY A 189 8.49 -14.39 50.92
C GLY A 189 8.41 -12.90 51.26
N CYS A 190 8.83 -12.53 52.48
CA CYS A 190 8.84 -11.14 52.95
C CYS A 190 10.13 -10.37 52.62
N CYS A 191 11.13 -10.98 51.97
CA CYS A 191 12.44 -10.38 51.73
C CYS A 191 12.64 -9.99 50.25
N LYS A 192 13.19 -8.80 50.02
CA LYS A 192 13.65 -8.35 48.69
C LYS A 192 14.95 -9.09 48.37
N ARG A 193 14.97 -9.86 47.28
CA ARG A 193 16.14 -10.68 46.89
C ARG A 193 17.02 -10.00 45.84
N GLY A 194 16.46 -9.10 45.05
CA GLY A 194 17.24 -8.34 44.08
C GLY A 194 16.36 -7.41 43.25
N ALA A 195 17.00 -6.57 42.44
CA ALA A 195 16.31 -5.64 41.56
C ALA A 195 17.07 -5.44 40.25
N ILE A 196 16.34 -5.19 39.19
CA ILE A 196 16.88 -4.76 37.91
C ILE A 196 16.20 -3.45 37.52
N ALA A 197 16.99 -2.44 37.14
CA ALA A 197 16.48 -1.22 36.55
C ALA A 197 17.11 -1.01 35.18
N LEU A 198 16.28 -0.59 34.23
CA LEU A 198 16.68 -0.26 32.87
C LEU A 198 16.23 1.17 32.59
N ARG A 199 17.16 2.00 32.12
CA ARG A 199 16.89 3.35 31.63
C ARG A 199 17.41 3.45 30.21
N VAL A 200 16.54 3.83 29.27
CA VAL A 200 16.84 3.94 27.84
C VAL A 200 16.62 5.37 27.39
N ILE A 201 17.58 5.91 26.65
CA ILE A 201 17.54 7.26 26.09
C ILE A 201 17.71 7.14 24.58
N MET A 202 16.83 7.80 23.84
CA MET A 202 16.93 7.99 22.39
C MET A 202 16.98 9.48 22.11
N ASP A 203 17.79 9.89 21.15
CA ASP A 203 17.98 11.31 20.85
C ASP A 203 16.77 11.93 20.12
N ARG A 204 16.03 11.10 19.37
CA ARG A 204 14.91 11.52 18.50
C ARG A 204 13.83 10.44 18.40
N THR A 205 12.64 10.84 17.95
CA THR A 205 11.46 9.96 17.82
C THR A 205 11.05 9.63 16.38
N ALA A 206 11.63 10.30 15.38
CA ALA A 206 11.42 9.99 13.96
C ALA A 206 12.75 9.66 13.26
N TYR A 207 12.72 8.70 12.35
CA TYR A 207 13.87 8.19 11.61
C TYR A 207 13.46 7.85 10.18
N LEU A 208 14.40 7.98 9.25
CA LEU A 208 14.21 7.51 7.89
C LEU A 208 14.45 5.99 7.79
N CYS A 209 13.79 5.34 6.84
CA CYS A 209 14.07 3.94 6.55
C CYS A 209 15.55 3.75 6.17
N GLY A 210 16.21 2.80 6.83
CA GLY A 210 17.64 2.52 6.64
C GLY A 210 18.58 3.35 7.51
N GLU A 211 18.09 4.35 8.23
CA GLU A 211 18.88 5.11 9.19
C GLU A 211 19.22 4.28 10.43
N ASN A 212 20.38 4.54 11.04
CA ASN A 212 20.78 3.92 12.29
C ASN A 212 20.13 4.62 13.48
N VAL A 213 19.37 3.85 14.27
CA VAL A 213 18.78 4.33 15.52
C VAL A 213 19.82 4.18 16.64
N ARG A 214 20.22 5.31 17.25
CA ARG A 214 21.13 5.32 18.40
C ARG A 214 20.34 5.27 19.69
N ILE A 215 20.70 4.32 20.55
CA ILE A 215 20.02 4.07 21.82
C ILE A 215 21.08 3.96 22.92
N LEU A 216 20.96 4.81 23.95
CA LEU A 216 21.79 4.73 25.15
C LEU A 216 21.02 3.98 26.23
N ALA A 217 21.54 2.86 26.70
CA ALA A 217 20.92 2.04 27.74
C ALA A 217 21.79 2.00 29.00
N HIS A 218 21.22 2.39 30.14
CA HIS A 218 21.79 2.22 31.46
C HIS A 218 21.08 1.08 32.18
N VAL A 219 21.86 0.06 32.59
CA VAL A 219 21.35 -1.10 33.30
C VAL A 219 21.95 -1.14 34.70
N GLU A 220 21.07 -1.17 35.71
CA GLU A 220 21.44 -1.48 37.08
C GLU A 220 20.99 -2.91 37.39
N ASN A 221 21.90 -3.87 37.30
CA ASN A 221 21.63 -5.25 37.68
C ASN A 221 22.06 -5.50 39.13
N ARG A 222 21.09 -5.75 40.02
CA ARG A 222 21.30 -6.20 41.40
C ARG A 222 20.65 -7.57 41.62
N LEU A 223 20.70 -8.43 40.61
CA LEU A 223 20.28 -9.83 40.66
C LEU A 223 21.53 -10.72 40.65
N ASP A 224 21.41 -11.94 41.16
CA ASP A 224 22.51 -12.92 41.20
C ASP A 224 22.75 -13.63 39.84
N GLY A 225 22.36 -13.02 38.71
CA GLY A 225 22.40 -13.65 37.39
C GLY A 225 22.77 -12.70 36.25
N GLU A 226 23.20 -13.29 35.13
CA GLU A 226 23.49 -12.58 33.88
C GLU A 226 22.20 -11.99 33.28
N VAL A 227 22.30 -10.76 32.78
CA VAL A 227 21.21 -10.05 32.13
C VAL A 227 21.64 -9.70 30.70
N ARG A 228 20.74 -9.90 29.75
CA ARG A 228 20.94 -9.54 28.34
C ARG A 228 19.95 -8.48 27.93
N ILE A 229 20.40 -7.54 27.11
CA ILE A 229 19.56 -6.49 26.53
C ILE A 229 19.10 -6.99 25.16
N VAL A 230 17.80 -6.97 24.91
CA VAL A 230 17.24 -7.27 23.59
C VAL A 230 16.47 -6.05 23.13
N MET A 231 16.79 -5.56 21.95
CA MET A 231 16.11 -4.44 21.30
C MET A 231 15.19 -4.98 20.20
N ARG A 232 13.95 -4.50 20.15
CA ARG A 232 12.96 -4.89 19.14
C ARG A 232 12.28 -3.67 18.56
N LEU A 233 12.21 -3.62 17.23
CA LEU A 233 11.34 -2.70 16.51
C LEU A 233 10.06 -3.45 16.14
N ILE A 234 8.92 -2.99 16.63
CA ILE A 234 7.62 -3.62 16.43
C ILE A 234 6.75 -2.64 15.64
N GLN A 235 6.19 -3.12 14.53
CA GLN A 235 5.18 -2.40 13.75
C GLN A 235 3.81 -2.75 14.31
N HIS A 236 3.04 -1.73 14.73
CA HIS A 236 1.65 -1.88 15.13
C HIS A 236 0.75 -1.46 13.96
N VAL A 237 -0.16 -2.35 13.54
CA VAL A 237 -1.15 -2.07 12.49
C VAL A 237 -2.55 -2.33 13.03
N GLU A 238 -3.40 -1.34 12.94
CA GLU A 238 -4.80 -1.40 13.36
C GLU A 238 -5.73 -1.36 12.15
N TYR A 239 -6.70 -2.26 12.13
CA TYR A 239 -7.73 -2.36 11.10
C TYR A 239 -9.06 -2.00 11.73
N PHE A 240 -9.77 -1.08 11.07
CA PHE A 240 -11.09 -0.63 11.46
C PHE A 240 -12.06 -1.06 10.36
N VAL A 241 -13.05 -1.88 10.70
CA VAL A 241 -14.11 -2.27 9.76
C VAL A 241 -15.45 -1.83 10.33
N GLU A 242 -16.09 -0.89 9.64
CA GLU A 242 -17.36 -0.29 10.10
C GLU A 242 -18.57 -1.18 9.76
N LYS A 243 -18.49 -1.94 8.67
CA LYS A 243 -19.49 -2.97 8.32
C LYS A 243 -19.41 -4.10 9.35
N ASP A 244 -20.50 -4.34 10.07
CA ASP A 244 -20.64 -5.36 11.13
C ASP A 244 -20.13 -4.95 12.53
N ALA A 245 -20.70 -3.86 13.07
CA ALA A 245 -20.59 -3.46 14.48
C ALA A 245 -19.24 -2.87 14.94
N GLY A 246 -18.41 -2.38 14.01
CA GLY A 246 -17.18 -1.66 14.36
C GLY A 246 -16.10 -2.57 14.93
N GLU A 247 -15.85 -3.69 14.25
CA GLU A 247 -14.81 -4.64 14.66
C GLU A 247 -13.42 -4.02 14.46
N LYS A 248 -12.61 -4.08 15.52
CA LYS A 248 -11.22 -3.62 15.52
C LYS A 248 -10.29 -4.80 15.63
N LYS A 249 -9.29 -4.87 14.76
CA LYS A 249 -8.24 -5.87 14.84
C LYS A 249 -6.89 -5.19 14.85
N HIS A 250 -6.00 -5.71 15.68
CA HIS A 250 -4.64 -5.21 15.80
C HIS A 250 -3.66 -6.33 15.52
N ILE A 251 -2.59 -6.00 14.82
CA ILE A 251 -1.46 -6.88 14.56
C ILE A 251 -0.19 -6.17 14.97
N GLU A 252 0.67 -6.92 15.66
CA GLU A 252 2.07 -6.56 15.86
C GLU A 252 2.93 -7.39 14.94
N SER A 253 3.85 -6.75 14.23
CA SER A 253 4.88 -7.44 13.45
C SER A 253 6.25 -7.02 13.94
N LEU A 254 7.08 -8.00 14.29
CA LEU A 254 8.49 -7.77 14.57
C LEU A 254 9.20 -7.37 13.27
N VAL A 255 9.75 -6.16 13.23
CA VAL A 255 10.49 -5.61 12.09
C VAL A 255 11.98 -5.88 12.23
N LEU A 256 12.52 -5.69 13.44
CA LEU A 256 13.94 -5.87 13.73
C LEU A 256 14.09 -6.41 15.16
N GLU A 257 15.01 -7.34 15.36
CA GLU A 257 15.46 -7.78 16.68
C GLU A 257 16.99 -7.72 16.71
N THR A 258 17.54 -7.18 17.80
CA THR A 258 18.99 -7.16 18.07
C THR A 258 19.20 -7.65 19.50
N LYS A 259 20.17 -8.56 19.68
CA LYS A 259 20.49 -9.23 20.95
C LYS A 259 21.90 -8.91 21.38
#